data_AF-A0AAW0U3D6-F1
#
_entry.id   AF-A0AAW0U3D6-F1
#
_cell.length_a   1.000
_cell.length_b   1.000
_cell.length_c   1.000
_cell.angle_alpha   90.00
_cell.angle_beta   90.00
_cell.angle_gamma   90.00
#
_symmetry.space_group_name_H-M   'P 1'
#
loop_
_entity.id
_entity.type
_entity.pdbx_description
1 polymer ?
#
loop_
_entity_poly.entity_id
_entity_poly.type
_entity_poly.pdbx_seq_one_letter_code
_entity_poly.pdbx_strand_id
1 'polypeptide(L)'
;MCEQELAKVLNLCWRRGDTRNEFFIITKLPLVGMKWNMVSRFLDISLKNLGLNYVDAFLMEAPVGLQSRYSPNSLSLTYPQEPETNILRSLSHKMPGTYILDTGLCA
;
A
#
# COMPACT_ATOMS: atom_id res chain seq x y z
N MET A 1 0.04 -2.57 -13.87
CA MET A 1 -0.74 -3.83 -13.83
C MET A 1 -1.43 -3.89 -12.48
N CYS A 2 -2.75 -4.09 -12.45
CA CYS A 2 -3.52 -4.21 -11.21
C CYS A 2 -3.21 -5.56 -10.54
N GLU A 3 -3.03 -5.60 -9.22
CA GLU A 3 -2.84 -6.85 -8.46
C GLU A 3 -4.01 -7.83 -8.67
N GLN A 4 -5.22 -7.31 -8.90
CA GLN A 4 -6.44 -8.10 -9.15
C GLN A 4 -6.36 -8.90 -10.46
N GLU A 5 -5.62 -8.43 -11.46
CA GLU A 5 -5.38 -9.21 -12.68
C GLU A 5 -4.43 -10.38 -12.41
N LEU A 6 -3.40 -10.16 -11.57
CA LEU A 6 -2.53 -11.23 -11.13
C LEU A 6 -3.29 -12.28 -10.32
N ALA A 7 -4.22 -11.86 -9.46
CA ALA A 7 -5.10 -12.77 -8.71
C ALA A 7 -5.91 -13.68 -9.63
N LYS A 8 -6.42 -13.17 -10.77
CA LYS A 8 -7.14 -14.01 -11.76
C LYS A 8 -6.23 -15.08 -12.34
N VAL A 9 -4.97 -14.74 -12.65
CA VAL A 9 -3.99 -15.70 -13.17
C VAL A 9 -3.64 -16.77 -12.13
N LEU A 10 -3.39 -16.36 -10.87
CA LEU A 10 -3.13 -17.31 -9.77
C LEU A 10 -4.30 -18.27 -9.56
N ASN A 11 -5.54 -17.78 -9.66
CA ASN A 11 -6.74 -18.62 -9.60
C ASN A 11 -6.81 -19.66 -10.73
N LEU A 12 -6.26 -19.36 -11.91
CA LEU A 12 -6.18 -20.34 -13.00
C LEU A 12 -5.11 -21.40 -12.70
N CYS A 13 -3.97 -21.02 -12.11
CA CYS A 13 -2.92 -21.94 -11.65
C CYS A 13 -3.45 -22.91 -10.58
N TRP A 14 -4.14 -22.41 -9.56
CA TRP A 14 -4.74 -23.27 -8.53
C TRP A 14 -5.75 -24.27 -9.11
N ARG A 15 -6.54 -23.87 -10.12
CA ARG A 15 -7.47 -24.78 -10.81
C ARG A 15 -6.77 -25.87 -11.62
N ARG A 16 -5.53 -25.63 -12.05
CA ARG A 16 -4.71 -26.63 -12.74
C ARG A 16 -4.01 -27.60 -11.79
N GLY A 17 -3.95 -27.27 -10.50
CA GLY A 17 -3.33 -28.08 -9.46
C GLY A 17 -1.99 -27.55 -8.95
N ASP A 18 -1.53 -26.38 -9.43
CA ASP A 18 -0.30 -25.75 -8.92
C ASP A 18 -0.52 -25.32 -7.45
N THR A 19 0.48 -25.53 -6.60
CA THR A 19 0.38 -25.18 -5.17
C THR A 19 0.99 -23.82 -4.86
N ARG A 20 0.55 -23.17 -3.77
CA ARG A 20 1.06 -21.84 -3.37
C ARG A 20 2.57 -21.80 -3.20
N ASN A 21 3.20 -22.88 -2.75
CA ASN A 21 4.63 -22.94 -2.43
C ASN A 21 5.54 -23.02 -3.67
N GLU A 22 4.96 -23.23 -4.86
CA GLU A 22 5.70 -23.23 -6.13
C GLU A 22 5.97 -21.82 -6.66
N PHE A 23 5.30 -20.81 -6.09
CA PHE A 23 5.42 -19.42 -6.50
C PHE A 23 6.16 -18.59 -5.46
N PHE A 24 7.05 -17.70 -5.93
CA PHE A 24 7.66 -16.67 -5.11
C PHE A 24 7.04 -15.31 -5.49
N ILE A 25 6.11 -14.82 -4.67
CA ILE A 25 5.30 -13.63 -4.93
C ILE A 25 5.82 -12.46 -4.11
N ILE A 26 6.17 -11.38 -4.81
CA ILE A 26 6.65 -10.13 -4.22
C ILE A 26 5.63 -9.04 -4.53
N THR A 27 5.26 -8.26 -3.51
CA THR A 27 4.55 -6.97 -3.70
C THR A 27 5.32 -5.83 -3.04
N LYS A 28 4.94 -4.60 -3.35
CA LYS A 28 5.67 -3.38 -2.98
C LYS A 28 4.76 -2.41 -2.23
N LEU A 29 5.28 -1.83 -1.16
CA LEU A 29 4.67 -0.75 -0.42
C LEU A 29 4.68 0.53 -1.29
N PRO A 30 3.51 1.09 -1.65
CA PRO A 30 3.44 2.30 -2.43
C PRO A 30 3.97 3.51 -1.65
N LEU A 31 4.41 4.54 -2.36
CA LEU A 31 5.00 5.75 -1.76
C LEU A 31 4.07 6.44 -0.73
N VAL A 32 2.75 6.37 -0.92
CA VAL A 32 1.75 6.92 0.02
C VAL A 32 1.59 6.10 1.31
N GLY A 33 2.13 4.88 1.33
CA GLY A 33 2.10 3.95 2.46
C GLY A 33 3.36 3.97 3.33
N MET A 34 4.34 4.83 3.03
CA MET A 34 5.65 4.87 3.73
C MET A 34 5.60 5.39 5.17
N LYS A 35 4.41 5.75 5.69
CA LYS A 35 4.24 6.06 7.11
C LYS A 35 4.14 4.76 7.91
N TRP A 36 4.83 4.71 9.06
CA TRP A 36 4.94 3.50 9.89
C TRP A 36 3.59 2.83 10.21
N ASN A 37 2.56 3.63 10.52
CA ASN A 37 1.22 3.16 10.87
C ASN A 37 0.35 2.77 9.66
N MET A 38 0.80 3.05 8.43
CA MET A 38 0.10 2.72 7.18
C MET A 38 0.62 1.43 6.54
N VAL A 39 1.82 0.97 6.92
CA VAL A 39 2.48 -0.19 6.29
C VAL A 39 1.59 -1.44 6.35
N SER A 40 1.08 -1.78 7.54
CA SER A 40 0.21 -2.94 7.73
C SER A 40 -1.05 -2.85 6.86
N ARG A 41 -1.68 -1.66 6.81
CA ARG A 41 -2.88 -1.43 6.01
C ARG A 41 -2.64 -1.67 4.52
N PHE A 42 -1.51 -1.20 3.98
CA PHE A 42 -1.20 -1.41 2.56
C PHE A 42 -0.86 -2.86 2.25
N LEU A 43 -0.21 -3.57 3.18
CA LEU A 43 -0.01 -5.02 3.06
C LEU A 43 -1.36 -5.76 3.02
N ASP A 44 -2.30 -5.43 3.92
CA ASP A 44 -3.62 -6.04 3.96
C ASP A 44 -4.42 -5.81 2.67
N ILE A 45 -4.32 -4.59 2.10
CA ILE A 45 -4.94 -4.27 0.80
C ILE A 45 -4.32 -5.13 -0.31
N SER A 46 -2.99 -5.22 -0.36
CA SER A 46 -2.30 -6.05 -1.36
C SER A 46 -2.67 -7.52 -1.24
N LEU A 47 -2.69 -8.08 -0.04
CA LEU A 47 -3.09 -9.47 0.21
C LEU A 47 -4.54 -9.72 -0.24
N LYS A 48 -5.45 -8.79 0.07
CA LYS A 48 -6.84 -8.85 -0.40
C LYS A 48 -6.95 -8.80 -1.92
N ASN A 49 -6.21 -7.90 -2.57
CA ASN A 49 -6.23 -7.75 -4.02
C ASN A 49 -5.64 -8.98 -4.74
N LEU A 50 -4.60 -9.58 -4.18
CA LEU A 50 -3.95 -10.79 -4.69
C LEU A 50 -4.74 -12.06 -4.37
N GLY A 51 -5.68 -12.01 -3.40
CA GLY A 51 -6.39 -13.18 -2.91
C GLY A 51 -5.48 -14.16 -2.16
N LEU A 52 -4.48 -13.64 -1.44
CA LEU A 52 -3.46 -14.42 -0.74
C LEU A 52 -3.51 -14.18 0.77
N ASN A 53 -3.06 -15.18 1.53
CA ASN A 53 -2.89 -15.04 2.98
C ASN A 53 -1.49 -14.51 3.35
N TYR A 54 -0.51 -14.65 2.45
CA TYR A 54 0.85 -14.14 2.61
C TYR A 54 1.55 -13.93 1.25
N VAL A 55 2.56 -13.05 1.26
CA VAL A 55 3.53 -12.86 0.18
C VAL A 55 4.90 -13.30 0.65
N ASP A 56 5.76 -13.72 -0.25
CA ASP A 56 7.10 -14.20 0.09
C ASP A 56 8.05 -13.03 0.42
N ALA A 57 7.80 -11.86 -0.18
CA ALA A 57 8.45 -10.62 0.20
C ALA A 57 7.54 -9.40 0.02
N PHE A 58 7.67 -8.44 0.94
CA PHE A 58 7.04 -7.13 0.85
C PHE A 58 8.13 -6.05 0.89
N LEU A 59 8.29 -5.32 -0.20
CA LEU A 59 9.42 -4.39 -0.39
C LEU A 59 8.98 -2.94 -0.35
N MET A 60 9.84 -2.03 0.09
CA MET A 60 9.63 -0.60 -0.21
C MET A 60 9.78 -0.36 -1.70
N GLU A 61 8.82 0.32 -2.34
CA GLU A 61 8.91 0.66 -3.76
C GLU A 61 10.09 1.60 -4.05
N ALA A 62 10.28 2.61 -3.19
CA ALA A 62 11.43 3.53 -3.21
C ALA A 62 11.63 4.11 -1.79
N PRO A 63 12.82 4.65 -1.46
CA PRO A 63 13.09 5.27 -0.16
C PRO A 63 12.52 6.70 -0.06
N VAL A 64 11.27 6.91 -0.49
CA VAL A 64 10.59 8.22 -0.51
C VAL A 64 9.12 8.05 -0.13
N GLY A 65 8.63 8.89 0.79
CA GLY A 65 7.21 8.92 1.18
C GLY A 65 6.46 10.09 0.54
N LEU A 66 5.28 9.83 -0.04
CA LEU A 66 4.40 10.86 -0.56
C LEU A 66 3.20 11.09 0.37
N GLN A 67 2.94 12.35 0.71
CA GLN A 67 1.73 12.71 1.46
C GLN A 67 0.59 12.97 0.47
N SER A 68 -0.47 12.15 0.54
CA SER A 68 -1.69 12.45 -0.20
C SER A 68 -2.35 13.72 0.33
N ARG A 69 -2.72 14.65 -0.56
CA ARG A 69 -3.54 15.82 -0.22
C ARG A 69 -5.04 15.52 -0.25
N TYR A 70 -5.44 14.28 -0.49
CA TYR A 70 -6.85 13.90 -0.48
C TYR A 70 -7.35 13.80 0.97
N SER A 71 -8.39 14.59 1.27
CA SER A 71 -9.02 14.68 2.59
C SER A 71 -9.51 13.30 3.06
N PRO A 72 -9.31 12.92 4.34
CA PRO A 72 -9.77 11.65 4.88
C PRO A 72 -11.30 11.48 4.87
N ASN A 73 -12.06 12.53 4.52
CA ASN A 73 -13.53 12.48 4.43
C ASN A 73 -14.10 11.92 3.11
N SER A 74 -13.28 11.46 2.16
CA SER A 74 -13.81 10.79 0.94
C SER A 74 -13.57 9.27 0.90
N LEU A 75 -12.92 8.69 1.89
CA LEU A 75 -12.81 7.23 2.08
C LEU A 75 -12.99 6.91 3.56
N SER A 76 -14.24 6.93 4.01
CA SER A 76 -14.63 6.57 5.37
C SER A 76 -14.41 5.08 5.63
N LEU A 77 -13.25 4.73 6.18
CA LEU A 77 -13.07 3.57 7.06
C LEU A 77 -12.31 4.07 8.28
N THR A 78 -13.08 4.41 9.31
CA THR A 78 -12.64 5.05 10.55
C THR A 78 -11.78 4.09 11.37
N TYR A 79 -10.55 4.49 11.71
CA TYR A 79 -9.81 3.92 12.84
C TYR A 79 -9.50 5.05 13.85
N PRO A 80 -9.53 4.77 15.17
CA PRO A 80 -9.19 5.74 16.20
C PRO A 80 -7.81 6.35 15.96
N GLN A 81 -7.75 7.68 15.94
CA GLN A 81 -6.47 8.39 15.95
C GLN A 81 -5.83 8.17 17.33
N GLU A 82 -4.74 7.41 17.39
CA GLU A 82 -3.83 7.46 18.54
C GLU A 82 -3.34 8.92 18.70
N PRO A 83 -3.28 9.47 19.91
CA PRO A 83 -2.95 10.86 20.13
C PRO A 83 -1.45 11.08 19.97
N GLU A 84 -0.97 11.22 18.73
CA GLU A 84 0.44 11.54 18.47
C GLU A 84 0.74 13.03 18.72
N THR A 85 1.24 13.28 19.93
CA THR A 85 2.22 14.29 20.37
C THR A 85 2.45 15.53 19.48
N ASN A 86 2.05 16.68 20.03
CA ASN A 86 2.18 18.07 19.53
C ASN A 86 3.61 18.61 19.23
N ILE A 87 4.64 17.76 19.10
CA ILE A 87 6.03 18.24 18.99
C ILE A 87 6.45 18.49 17.52
N LEU A 88 5.86 17.78 16.54
CA LEU A 88 6.27 17.86 15.13
C LEU A 88 5.59 18.99 14.33
N ARG A 89 4.60 19.69 14.92
CA ARG A 89 3.82 20.73 14.21
C ARG A 89 4.61 22.03 13.99
N SER A 90 5.63 22.30 14.79
CA SER A 90 6.43 23.53 14.69
C SER A 90 7.48 23.51 13.58
N LEU A 91 7.83 22.33 13.03
CA LEU A 91 8.89 22.19 12.02
C LEU A 91 8.37 22.08 10.58
N SER A 92 7.04 22.02 10.38
CA SER A 92 6.42 21.82 9.05
C SER A 92 6.38 23.09 8.18
N HIS A 93 6.80 24.27 8.67
CA HIS A 93 6.50 25.52 7.98
C HIS A 93 7.42 25.88 6.79
N LYS A 94 8.37 25.04 6.38
CA LYS A 94 9.22 25.40 5.22
C LYS A 94 9.87 24.21 4.51
N MET A 95 9.21 23.68 3.48
CA MET A 95 9.91 23.16 2.29
C MET A 95 9.05 23.42 1.03
N PRO A 96 9.50 24.27 0.10
CA PRO A 96 8.82 24.48 -1.18
C PRO A 96 9.34 23.46 -2.21
N GLY A 97 8.45 22.62 -2.73
CA GLY A 97 8.80 21.66 -3.79
C GLY A 97 7.92 20.41 -3.78
N THR A 98 6.61 20.58 -4.00
CA THR A 98 5.72 19.42 -4.16
C THR A 98 5.51 19.17 -5.65
N TYR A 99 6.14 18.12 -6.18
CA TYR A 99 5.88 17.61 -7.53
C TYR A 99 4.61 16.75 -7.49
N ILE A 100 3.61 17.10 -8.30
CA ILE A 100 2.39 16.33 -8.47
C ILE A 100 2.69 15.24 -9.51
N LEU A 101 2.75 13.98 -9.06
CA LEU A 101 2.71 12.84 -9.96
C LEU A 101 1.32 12.22 -9.82
N ASP A 102 0.54 12.31 -10.90
CA ASP A 102 -0.71 11.58 -11.05
C ASP A 102 -0.35 10.11 -11.25
N THR A 103 0.03 9.44 -10.15
CA THR A 103 0.23 7.99 -10.16
C THR A 103 -1.16 7.41 -10.22
N GLY A 104 -1.59 7.00 -11.41
CA GLY A 104 -2.79 6.20 -11.66
C GLY A 104 -2.77 4.92 -10.84
N LEU A 105 -3.01 5.07 -9.53
CA LEU A 105 -3.27 4.00 -8.59
C LEU A 105 -4.63 3.47 -9.04
N CYS A 106 -4.61 2.37 -9.77
CA CYS A 106 -5.81 1.58 -9.99
C CYS A 106 -6.27 1.09 -8.60
N ALA A 107 -7.14 1.89 -7.99
CA ALA A 107 -7.93 1.54 -6.82
C ALA A 107 -9.10 0.64 -7.24
#